data_AF-E7GIG9-F1
#
_entry.id   AF-E7GIG9-F1
#
_cell.length_a   1.000
_cell.length_b   1.000
_cell.length_c   1.000
_cell.angle_alpha   90.00
_cell.angle_beta   90.00
_cell.angle_gamma   90.00
#
_symmetry.space_group_name_H-M   'P 1'
#
loop_
_entity.id
_entity.type
_entity.pdbx_description
1 polymer ?
#
loop_
_entity_poly.entity_id
_entity_poly.type
_entity_poly.pdbx_seq_one_letter_code
_entity_poly.pdbx_strand_id
1 'polypeptide(L)'
;MPKTKLEKIAGIEEEIRQLENRRRQLVQEQKAQERKDRTKRLCRRMGLFESLIPDSIPLTEEQFKTFLEKTVAAEHGRKLLDEMTAQNAARAATEGAETAAQGNTRPAAKTAHTAHEGGTGGSMNGGAAQG
;
A
#
# COMPACT_ATOMS: atom_id res chain seq x y z
N MET A 1 -28.78 -19.16 -32.77
CA MET A 1 -29.00 -20.33 -31.89
C MET A 1 -28.57 -19.94 -30.48
N PRO A 2 -29.43 -20.06 -29.45
CA PRO A 2 -29.00 -19.85 -28.06
C PRO A 2 -28.07 -20.98 -27.63
N LYS A 3 -26.97 -20.64 -26.94
CA LYS A 3 -26.02 -21.62 -26.39
C LYS A 3 -26.76 -22.66 -25.54
N THR A 4 -26.42 -23.93 -25.73
CA THR A 4 -26.99 -25.01 -24.94
C THR A 4 -26.53 -24.90 -23.48
N LYS A 5 -27.28 -25.50 -22.54
CA LYS A 5 -26.91 -25.46 -21.11
C LYS A 5 -25.51 -26.04 -20.88
N LEU A 6 -25.12 -27.07 -21.62
CA LEU A 6 -23.81 -27.72 -21.55
C LEU A 6 -22.67 -26.79 -22.01
N GLU A 7 -22.85 -26.07 -23.12
CA GLU A 7 -21.86 -25.09 -23.60
C GLU A 7 -21.66 -23.93 -22.61
N LYS A 8 -22.73 -23.53 -21.90
CA LYS A 8 -22.64 -22.52 -20.85
C LYS A 8 -21.86 -23.03 -19.64
N ILE A 9 -22.09 -24.27 -19.23
CA ILE A 9 -21.36 -24.90 -18.10
C ILE A 9 -19.87 -25.01 -18.44
N ALA A 10 -19.53 -25.55 -19.62
CA ALA A 10 -18.13 -25.66 -20.06
C ALA A 10 -17.43 -24.29 -20.16
N GLY A 11 -18.16 -23.26 -20.61
CA GLY A 11 -17.64 -21.89 -20.62
C GLY A 11 -17.32 -21.34 -19.23
N ILE A 12 -18.18 -21.62 -18.24
CA ILE A 12 -17.98 -21.21 -16.84
C ILE A 12 -16.82 -21.96 -16.21
N GLU A 13 -16.67 -23.27 -16.47
CA GLU A 13 -15.54 -24.06 -15.94
C GLU A 13 -14.19 -23.54 -16.43
N GLU A 14 -14.10 -23.17 -17.71
CA GLU A 14 -12.89 -22.56 -18.26
C GLU A 14 -12.61 -21.19 -17.64
N GLU A 15 -13.65 -20.37 -17.41
CA GLU A 15 -13.51 -19.07 -16.73
C GLU A 15 -13.02 -19.23 -15.29
N ILE A 16 -13.54 -20.20 -14.53
CA ILE A 16 -13.06 -20.53 -13.18
C ILE A 16 -11.58 -20.90 -13.23
N ARG A 17 -11.18 -21.75 -14.17
CA ARG A 17 -9.77 -22.15 -14.33
C ARG A 17 -8.86 -20.95 -14.62
N GLN A 18 -9.30 -20.03 -15.47
CA GLN A 18 -8.56 -18.80 -15.79
C GLN A 18 -8.44 -17.88 -14.58
N LEU A 19 -9.54 -17.67 -13.85
CA LEU A 19 -9.56 -16.86 -12.64
C LEU A 19 -8.66 -17.44 -11.54
N GLU A 20 -8.65 -18.76 -11.36
CA GLU A 20 -7.74 -19.41 -10.41
C GLU A 20 -6.28 -19.22 -10.78
N ASN A 21 -5.94 -19.34 -12.06
CA ASN A 21 -4.58 -19.09 -12.54
C ASN A 21 -4.18 -17.62 -12.35
N ARG A 22 -5.09 -16.69 -12.63
CA ARG A 22 -4.85 -15.27 -12.41
C ARG A 22 -4.67 -14.95 -10.92
N ARG A 23 -5.48 -15.55 -10.05
CA ARG A 23 -5.32 -15.42 -8.58
C ARG A 23 -3.95 -15.90 -8.14
N ARG A 24 -3.48 -17.06 -8.62
CA ARG A 24 -2.15 -17.59 -8.28
C ARG A 24 -1.04 -16.63 -8.72
N GLN A 25 -1.12 -16.08 -9.92
CA GLN A 25 -0.16 -15.09 -10.42
C GLN A 25 -0.14 -13.84 -9.54
N LEU A 26 -1.30 -13.26 -9.24
CA LEU A 26 -1.40 -12.06 -8.40
C LEU A 26 -0.81 -12.27 -7.00
N VAL A 27 -1.03 -13.43 -6.39
CA VAL A 27 -0.42 -13.76 -5.08
C VAL A 27 1.10 -13.86 -5.18
N GLN A 28 1.63 -14.42 -6.27
CA GLN A 28 3.08 -14.50 -6.47
C GLN A 28 3.69 -13.13 -6.70
N GLU A 29 3.05 -12.30 -7.53
CA GLU A 29 3.44 -10.90 -7.78
C GLU A 29 3.45 -10.08 -6.49
N GLN A 30 2.40 -10.19 -5.67
CA GLN A 30 2.32 -9.54 -4.36
C GLN A 30 3.48 -9.96 -3.45
N LYS A 31 3.74 -11.27 -3.31
CA LYS A 31 4.86 -11.77 -2.50
C LYS A 31 6.22 -11.34 -3.04
N ALA A 32 6.37 -11.21 -4.36
CA ALA A 32 7.59 -10.71 -4.97
C ALA A 32 7.78 -9.21 -4.66
N GLN A 33 6.68 -8.44 -4.72
CA GLN A 33 6.67 -7.02 -4.39
C GLN A 33 6.99 -6.78 -2.91
N GLU A 34 6.37 -7.53 -1.99
CA GLU A 34 6.67 -7.46 -0.55
C GLU A 34 8.14 -7.75 -0.24
N ARG A 35 8.76 -8.70 -0.96
CA ARG A 35 10.21 -8.96 -0.82
C ARG A 35 11.05 -7.78 -1.31
N LYS A 36 10.71 -7.19 -2.46
CA LYS A 36 11.40 -5.99 -2.98
C LYS A 36 11.28 -4.84 -2.00
N ASP A 37 10.09 -4.59 -1.47
CA ASP A 37 9.82 -3.51 -0.53
C ASP A 37 10.52 -3.75 0.81
N ARG A 38 10.57 -5.00 1.29
CA ARG A 38 11.37 -5.38 2.46
C ARG A 38 12.84 -5.09 2.23
N THR A 39 13.43 -5.54 1.13
CA THR A 39 14.84 -5.28 0.81
C THR A 39 15.13 -3.79 0.72
N LYS A 40 14.30 -3.04 -0.01
CA LYS A 40 14.45 -1.58 -0.15
C LYS A 40 14.38 -0.88 1.22
N ARG A 41 13.47 -1.30 2.10
CA ARG A 41 13.37 -0.78 3.47
C ARG A 41 14.60 -1.12 4.30
N LEU A 42 15.12 -2.35 4.23
CA LEU A 42 16.30 -2.77 4.97
C LEU A 42 17.54 -1.97 4.55
N CYS A 43 17.80 -1.84 3.24
CA CYS A 43 18.93 -1.05 2.74
C CYS A 43 18.84 0.42 3.18
N ARG A 44 17.65 1.04 3.10
CA ARG A 44 17.46 2.43 3.58
C ARG A 44 17.75 2.57 5.07
N ARG A 45 17.25 1.65 5.89
CA ARG A 45 17.46 1.69 7.36
C ARG A 45 18.92 1.48 7.72
N MET A 46 19.61 0.56 7.05
CA MET A 46 21.05 0.35 7.26
C MET A 46 21.88 1.54 6.80
N GLY A 47 21.57 2.14 5.65
CA GLY A 47 22.26 3.36 5.20
C GLY A 47 22.08 4.54 6.15
N LEU A 48 20.89 4.69 6.76
CA LEU A 48 20.66 5.70 7.80
C LEU A 48 21.45 5.37 9.08
N PHE A 49 21.60 4.10 9.41
CA PHE A 49 22.38 3.70 10.58
C PHE A 49 23.86 4.07 10.39
N GLU A 50 24.45 3.70 9.25
CA GLU A 50 25.86 4.01 8.93
C GLU A 50 26.13 5.52 8.83
N SER A 51 25.14 6.32 8.40
CA SER A 51 25.30 7.78 8.38
C SER A 51 25.26 8.40 9.78
N LEU A 52 24.53 7.81 10.73
CA LEU A 52 24.48 8.24 12.12
C LEU A 52 25.68 7.76 12.94
N ILE A 53 26.21 6.57 12.62
CA ILE A 53 27.31 5.94 13.35
C ILE A 53 28.37 5.45 12.34
N PRO A 54 29.20 6.34 11.78
CA PRO A 54 30.20 5.96 10.78
C PRO A 54 31.21 4.92 11.27
N ASP A 55 31.49 4.92 12.58
CA ASP A 55 32.39 3.96 13.24
C ASP A 55 31.87 2.52 13.20
N SER A 56 30.61 2.29 12.80
CA SER A 56 30.09 0.94 12.58
C SER A 56 30.49 0.32 11.25
N ILE A 57 30.84 1.13 10.24
CA ILE A 57 31.21 0.67 8.89
C ILE A 57 32.37 -0.34 8.90
N PRO A 58 33.46 -0.14 9.68
CA PRO A 58 34.57 -1.11 9.70
C PRO A 58 34.30 -2.35 10.56
N LEU A 59 33.15 -2.47 11.25
CA LEU A 59 32.86 -3.62 12.10
C LEU A 59 32.60 -4.88 11.25
N THR A 60 33.05 -6.04 11.73
CA THR A 60 32.63 -7.32 11.15
C THR A 60 31.16 -7.59 11.42
N GLU A 61 30.55 -8.54 10.70
CA GLU A 61 29.15 -8.91 10.91
C GLU A 61 28.87 -9.35 12.36
N GLU A 62 29.81 -10.06 12.99
CA GLU A 62 29.72 -10.52 14.38
C GLU A 62 29.85 -9.37 15.38
N GLN A 63 30.78 -8.45 15.15
CA GLN A 63 30.96 -7.27 15.98
C GLN A 63 29.73 -6.36 15.90
N PHE A 64 29.22 -6.14 14.69
CA PHE A 64 28.01 -5.37 14.44
C PHE A 64 26.78 -6.00 15.09
N LYS A 65 26.62 -7.33 14.98
CA LYS A 65 25.55 -8.08 15.66
C LYS A 65 25.64 -7.91 17.18
N THR A 66 26.83 -8.08 17.75
CA THR A 66 27.06 -7.91 19.19
C THR A 66 26.73 -6.49 19.65
N PHE A 67 27.11 -5.48 18.85
CA PHE A 67 26.77 -4.09 19.11
C PHE A 67 25.25 -3.87 19.15
N LEU A 68 24.52 -4.39 18.15
CA LEU A 68 23.06 -4.27 18.10
C LEU A 68 22.38 -4.98 19.28
N GLU A 69 22.81 -6.20 19.62
CA GLU A 69 22.27 -6.95 20.75
C GLU A 69 22.43 -6.19 22.07
N LYS A 70 23.61 -5.64 22.34
CA LYS A 70 23.87 -4.82 23.53
C LYS A 70 23.05 -3.53 23.53
N THR A 71 22.92 -2.88 22.38
CA THR A 71 22.15 -1.63 22.24
C THR A 71 20.66 -1.86 22.48
N VAL A 72 20.10 -2.95 21.96
CA VAL A 72 18.68 -3.31 22.17
C VAL A 72 18.43 -3.80 23.61
N ALA A 73 19.41 -4.44 24.25
CA ALA A 73 19.31 -4.84 25.65
C ALA A 73 19.35 -3.64 26.61
N ALA A 74 19.99 -2.54 26.21
CA ALA A 74 20.09 -1.33 27.02
C ALA A 74 18.70 -0.76 27.36
N GLU A 75 18.48 -0.46 28.64
CA GLU A 75 17.19 0.00 29.16
C GLU A 75 16.73 1.29 28.49
N HIS A 76 17.65 2.23 28.26
CA HIS A 76 17.34 3.51 27.65
C HIS A 76 16.78 3.37 26.22
N GLY A 77 17.36 2.49 25.41
CA GLY A 77 16.89 2.23 24.05
C GLY A 77 15.50 1.63 24.02
N ARG A 78 15.21 0.69 24.94
CA ARG A 78 13.87 0.09 25.07
C ARG A 78 12.81 1.10 25.50
N LYS A 79 13.10 1.93 26.52
CA LYS A 79 12.18 2.99 26.96
C LYS A 79 11.83 3.97 25.85
N LEU A 80 12.84 4.44 25.09
CA LEU A 80 12.60 5.35 23.97
C LEU A 80 11.71 4.70 22.89
N LEU A 81 11.94 3.43 22.57
CA LEU A 81 11.12 2.69 21.61
C LEU A 81 9.68 2.52 22.10
N ASP A 82 9.50 2.19 23.38
CA ASP A 82 8.18 2.03 24.00
C ASP A 82 7.41 3.35 24.00
N GLU A 83 8.05 4.46 24.36
CA GLU A 83 7.47 5.80 24.32
C GLU A 83 7.03 6.19 22.91
N MET A 84 7.88 6.00 21.90
CA MET A 84 7.54 6.27 20.50
C MET A 84 6.37 5.39 20.02
N THR A 85 6.35 4.12 20.42
CA THR A 85 5.29 3.18 20.05
C THR A 85 3.96 3.56 20.69
N ALA A 86 3.99 3.96 21.97
CA ALA A 86 2.81 4.45 22.69
C ALA A 86 2.24 5.73 22.07
N GLN A 87 3.12 6.69 21.70
CA GLN A 87 2.70 7.92 21.02
C GLN A 87 2.05 7.63 19.66
N ASN A 88 2.62 6.71 18.88
CA ASN A 88 2.04 6.31 17.59
C ASN A 88 0.68 5.63 17.76
N ALA A 89 0.53 4.76 18.77
CA ALA A 89 -0.74 4.12 19.08
C ALA A 89 -1.81 5.14 19.52
N ALA A 90 -1.43 6.13 20.34
CA ALA A 90 -2.32 7.19 20.77
C ALA A 90 -2.78 8.06 19.58
N ARG A 91 -1.87 8.42 18.66
CA ARG A 91 -2.20 9.16 17.42
C ARG A 91 -3.14 8.38 16.51
N ALA A 92 -2.91 7.08 16.31
CA ALA A 92 -3.80 6.25 15.53
C ALA A 92 -5.21 6.18 16.13
N ALA A 93 -5.33 6.17 17.47
CA ALA A 93 -6.62 6.20 18.15
C ALA A 93 -7.36 7.54 17.98
N THR A 94 -6.64 8.67 18.01
CA THR A 94 -7.24 10.00 17.76
C THR A 94 -7.66 10.19 16.32
N GLU A 95 -6.82 9.79 15.35
CA GLU A 95 -7.15 9.86 13.91
C GLU A 95 -8.30 8.91 13.54
N GLY A 96 -8.36 7.73 14.17
CA GLY A 96 -9.48 6.79 14.05
C GLY A 96 -10.79 7.34 14.61
N ALA A 97 -10.74 8.10 15.70
CA ALA A 97 -11.91 8.76 16.28
C ALA A 97 -12.38 9.96 15.43
N GLU A 98 -11.46 10.75 14.87
CA GLU A 98 -11.77 11.87 13.98
C GLU A 98 -12.39 11.40 12.65
N THR A 99 -11.86 10.33 12.05
CA THR A 99 -12.44 9.71 10.84
C THR A 99 -13.81 9.09 11.11
N ALA A 100 -14.05 8.52 12.29
CA ALA A 100 -15.38 8.04 12.71
C ALA A 100 -16.38 9.18 12.97
N ALA A 101 -15.93 10.31 13.53
CA ALA A 101 -16.78 11.48 13.77
C ALA A 101 -17.19 12.19 12.46
N GLN A 102 -16.31 12.26 11.46
CA GLN A 102 -16.64 12.79 10.13
C GLN A 102 -17.57 11.87 9.33
N GLY A 103 -17.52 10.55 9.53
CA GLY A 103 -18.46 9.61 8.92
C GLY A 103 -19.93 9.81 9.35
N ASN A 104 -20.15 10.36 10.55
CA ASN A 104 -21.48 10.64 11.10
C ASN A 104 -22.05 12.02 10.71
N THR A 105 -21.30 12.85 9.99
CA THR A 105 -21.76 14.16 9.49
C THR A 105 -21.69 14.22 7.96
N ARG A 106 -22.14 13.19 7.27
CA ARG A 106 -22.54 13.34 5.86
C ARG A 106 -24.00 13.81 5.83
N PRO A 107 -24.30 15.06 5.45
CA PRO A 107 -25.67 15.44 5.18
C PRO A 107 -26.15 14.60 3.99
N ALA A 108 -27.32 13.99 4.12
CA ALA A 108 -28.03 13.35 3.03
C ALA A 108 -28.43 14.44 2.01
N ALA A 109 -27.52 14.81 1.11
CA ALA A 109 -27.82 15.67 -0.01
C ALA A 109 -28.26 14.82 -1.20
N LYS A 110 -29.59 14.64 -1.26
CA LYS A 110 -30.45 14.61 -2.44
C LYS A 110 -29.95 13.84 -3.67
N THR A 111 -30.55 12.66 -3.86
CA THR A 111 -30.91 12.14 -5.18
C THR A 111 -31.70 13.20 -5.95
N ALA A 112 -31.17 13.66 -7.08
CA ALA A 112 -31.95 14.28 -8.13
C ALA A 112 -31.52 13.67 -9.46
N HIS A 113 -32.38 12.79 -9.98
CA HIS A 113 -32.38 12.42 -11.38
C HIS A 113 -32.57 13.68 -12.23
N THR A 114 -31.77 13.85 -13.27
CA THR A 114 -32.24 14.41 -14.54
C THR A 114 -31.43 13.75 -15.65
N ALA A 115 -32.14 12.95 -16.44
CA ALA A 115 -31.70 12.50 -17.74
C ALA A 115 -31.81 13.70 -18.71
N HIS A 116 -30.79 13.92 -19.54
CA HIS A 116 -30.99 14.55 -20.83
C HIS A 116 -29.94 14.05 -21.83
N GLU A 117 -30.38 13.16 -22.71
CA GLU A 117 -29.73 12.87 -23.98
C GLU A 117 -30.02 14.01 -24.97
N GLY A 118 -29.04 14.38 -25.81
CA GLY A 118 -29.25 15.27 -26.95
C GLY A 118 -27.95 15.81 -27.52
N GLY A 119 -27.48 15.20 -28.61
CA GLY A 119 -26.21 15.52 -29.26
C GLY A 119 -26.23 16.71 -30.24
N THR A 120 -25.23 16.69 -31.13
CA THR A 120 -24.83 17.69 -32.16
C THR A 120 -24.03 18.86 -31.58
N GLY A 121 -22.92 19.35 -32.12
CA GLY A 121 -22.18 19.14 -33.37
C GLY A 121 -21.42 20.45 -33.68
N GLY A 122 -20.17 20.38 -34.16
CA GLY A 122 -19.37 21.54 -34.62
C GLY A 122 -18.18 21.84 -33.69
N SER A 123 -16.93 21.48 -34.00
CA SER A 123 -16.02 21.87 -35.11
C SER A 123 -15.30 23.21 -34.86
N MET A 124 -13.97 23.17 -35.10
CA MET A 124 -12.99 24.27 -35.25
C MET A 124 -12.48 24.90 -33.94
N ASN A 125 -11.21 25.29 -33.74
CA ASN A 125 -9.96 25.24 -34.51
C ASN A 125 -8.85 25.89 -33.63
N GLY A 126 -7.59 25.47 -33.80
CA GLY A 126 -6.36 26.24 -33.47
C GLY A 126 -6.00 26.35 -31.98
N GLY A 127 -4.75 26.35 -31.54
CA GLY A 127 -3.46 26.44 -32.23
C GLY A 127 -2.37 26.44 -31.15
N ALA A 128 -1.16 26.10 -31.56
CA ALA A 128 0.02 25.96 -30.72
C ALA A 128 0.44 27.25 -29.98
N ALA A 129 1.09 27.10 -28.84
CA ALA A 129 2.25 27.93 -28.46
C ALA A 129 3.08 27.21 -27.38
N GLN A 130 4.38 27.12 -27.66
CA GLN A 130 5.44 26.67 -26.77
C GLN A 130 5.70 27.71 -25.66
N GLY A 131 6.24 27.21 -24.55
CA GLY A 131 6.99 27.94 -23.53
C GLY A 131 7.95 26.98 -22.86
#